data_AF-A0A2D6XKI7-F1
#
_entry.id   AF-A0A2D6XKI7-F1
#
_cell.length_a   1.000
_cell.length_b   1.000
_cell.length_c   1.000
_cell.angle_alpha   90.00
_cell.angle_beta   90.00
_cell.angle_gamma   90.00
#
_symmetry.space_group_name_H-M   'P 1'
#
loop_
_entity.id
_entity.type
_entity.pdbx_description
1 polymer ?
#
loop_
_entity_poly.entity_id
_entity_poly.type
_entity_poly.pdbx_seq_one_letter_code
_entity_poly.pdbx_strand_id
1 'polypeptide(L)'
;MSKKIVELKSKKKVELKEMTLDEVDYCNDLAVMKYDEGELSHISGLSRTRTAWIRRGIKGGDFKDYKSNLEGYPVDSVIKQMTEDEKNELVTMIQEHQRLGE
;
A
#
# COMPACT_ATOMS: atom_id res chain seq x y z
N MET A 1 1.37 -6.66 19.82
CA MET A 1 0.79 -6.84 18.48
C MET A 1 1.66 -7.82 17.70
N SER A 2 1.07 -8.92 17.24
CA SER A 2 1.78 -9.97 16.49
C SER A 2 2.17 -9.44 15.11
N LYS A 3 3.38 -9.77 14.63
CA LYS A 3 3.82 -9.40 13.28
C LYS A 3 2.94 -10.08 12.24
N LYS A 4 2.28 -9.32 11.36
CA LYS A 4 1.53 -9.88 10.22
C LYS A 4 2.48 -9.97 9.03
N ILE A 5 2.84 -11.18 8.63
CA ILE A 5 3.68 -11.43 7.45
C ILE A 5 2.79 -12.06 6.37
N VAL A 6 2.84 -11.51 5.17
CA VAL A 6 2.20 -12.08 3.97
C VAL A 6 3.27 -12.53 2.99
N GLU A 7 2.98 -13.59 2.24
CA GLU A 7 3.86 -14.09 1.18
C GLU A 7 3.22 -13.75 -0.17
N LEU A 8 3.95 -13.02 -1.01
CA LEU A 8 3.52 -12.71 -2.38
C LEU A 8 3.69 -13.94 -3.29
N LYS A 9 3.03 -13.95 -4.46
CA LYS A 9 3.25 -14.99 -5.50
C LYS A 9 4.71 -15.12 -5.93
N SER A 10 5.50 -14.05 -5.83
CA SER A 10 6.95 -14.06 -6.07
C SER A 10 7.75 -14.77 -4.97
N LYS A 11 7.09 -15.32 -3.95
CA LYS A 11 7.66 -15.88 -2.70
C LYS A 11 8.35 -14.86 -1.80
N LYS A 12 8.26 -13.57 -2.14
CA LYS A 12 8.75 -12.47 -1.29
C LYS A 12 7.82 -12.34 -0.08
N LYS A 13 8.37 -12.36 1.13
CA LYS A 13 7.60 -12.12 2.36
C LYS A 13 7.62 -10.65 2.72
N VAL A 14 6.47 -10.10 3.09
CA VAL A 14 6.32 -8.69 3.47
C VAL A 14 5.66 -8.62 4.84
N GLU A 15 6.26 -7.87 5.75
CA GLU A 15 5.68 -7.55 7.05
C GLU A 15 4.74 -6.35 6.89
N LEU A 16 3.46 -6.56 7.18
CA LEU A 16 2.44 -5.53 7.13
C LEU A 16 2.43 -4.71 8.43
N LYS A 17 2.06 -3.45 8.29
CA LYS A 17 1.83 -2.49 9.38
C LYS A 17 0.33 -2.25 9.52
N GLU A 18 -0.15 -2.19 10.75
CA GLU A 18 -1.48 -1.65 11.05
C GLU A 18 -1.47 -0.14 10.80
N MET A 19 -2.48 0.33 10.06
CA MET A 19 -2.64 1.72 9.70
C MET A 19 -3.68 2.37 10.60
N THR A 20 -3.45 3.64 10.94
CA THR A 20 -4.48 4.45 11.59
C THR A 20 -5.63 4.74 10.63
N LEU A 21 -6.81 5.09 11.17
CA LEU A 21 -7.96 5.52 10.36
C LEU A 21 -7.57 6.69 9.44
N ASP A 22 -6.83 7.68 9.95
CA ASP A 22 -6.33 8.82 9.16
C ASP A 22 -5.42 8.37 7.99
N GLU A 23 -4.57 7.36 8.21
CA GLU A 23 -3.72 6.80 7.15
C GLU A 23 -4.54 6.06 6.09
N VAL A 24 -5.62 5.38 6.49
CA VAL A 24 -6.55 4.68 5.58
C VAL A 24 -7.35 5.68 4.76
N ASP A 25 -7.95 6.69 5.40
CA ASP A 25 -8.72 7.75 4.75
C ASP A 25 -7.85 8.50 3.75
N TYR A 26 -6.63 8.89 4.15
CA TYR A 26 -5.66 9.49 3.24
C TYR A 26 -5.42 8.62 1.99
N CYS A 27 -5.33 7.30 2.14
CA CYS A 27 -5.10 6.43 0.98
C CYS A 27 -6.33 6.35 0.06
N ASN A 28 -7.54 6.36 0.62
CA ASN A 28 -8.79 6.32 -0.14
C ASN A 28 -9.03 7.63 -0.91
N ASP A 29 -8.75 8.78 -0.30
CA ASP A 29 -9.01 10.11 -0.86
C ASP A 29 -8.09 10.50 -2.03
N LEU A 30 -6.98 9.77 -2.23
CA LEU A 30 -6.03 10.04 -3.32
C LEU A 30 -6.59 9.74 -4.72
N ALA A 31 -7.56 8.83 -4.82
CA ALA A 31 -8.17 8.49 -6.09
C ALA A 31 -9.35 9.43 -6.36
N VAL A 32 -9.27 10.18 -7.46
CA VAL A 32 -10.34 11.12 -7.84
C VAL A 32 -11.11 10.53 -9.00
N MET A 33 -12.39 10.28 -8.77
CA MET A 33 -13.38 9.90 -9.79
C MET A 33 -14.09 11.17 -10.27
N LYS A 34 -14.00 11.45 -11.56
CA LYS A 34 -14.76 12.51 -12.21
C LYS A 34 -15.94 11.91 -12.94
N TYR A 35 -17.10 12.53 -12.75
CA TYR A 35 -18.33 12.19 -13.44
C TYR A 35 -18.69 13.34 -14.38
N ASP A 36 -19.09 13.01 -15.60
CA ASP A 36 -19.61 13.93 -16.61
C ASP A 36 -20.99 13.44 -17.02
N GLU A 37 -22.00 14.31 -16.94
CA GLU A 37 -23.42 13.96 -17.22
C GLU A 37 -23.97 12.73 -16.46
N GLY A 38 -23.39 12.41 -15.30
CA GLY A 38 -23.77 11.25 -14.48
C GLY A 38 -23.03 9.96 -14.83
N GLU A 39 -22.18 9.95 -15.86
CA GLU A 39 -21.31 8.84 -16.22
C GLU A 39 -19.88 9.06 -15.72
N LEU A 40 -19.20 7.97 -15.34
CA LEU A 40 -17.81 8.03 -14.91
C LEU A 40 -16.91 8.36 -16.12
N SER A 41 -16.34 9.56 -16.14
CA SER A 41 -15.55 10.06 -17.27
C SER A 41 -14.05 9.83 -17.11
N HIS A 42 -13.52 9.97 -15.90
CA HIS A 42 -12.08 9.84 -15.66
C HIS A 42 -11.76 9.42 -14.22
N ILE A 43 -10.86 8.44 -14.08
CA ILE A 43 -10.24 8.11 -12.79
C ILE A 43 -8.79 8.56 -12.84
N SER A 44 -8.39 9.40 -11.88
CA SER A 44 -6.99 9.84 -11.72
C SER A 44 -6.45 9.46 -10.34
N GLY A 45 -5.13 9.38 -10.21
CA GLY A 45 -4.47 9.16 -8.92
C GLY A 45 -4.22 7.70 -8.53
N LEU A 46 -4.68 6.70 -9.30
CA LEU A 46 -4.52 5.27 -8.99
C LEU A 46 -3.07 4.85 -8.64
N SER A 47 -2.08 5.36 -9.38
CA SER A 47 -0.67 5.06 -9.10
C SER A 47 -0.19 5.67 -7.77
N ARG A 48 -0.67 6.87 -7.43
CA ARG A 48 -0.39 7.54 -6.15
C ARG A 48 -1.06 6.79 -5.01
N THR A 49 -2.32 6.41 -5.17
CA THR A 49 -3.07 5.58 -4.21
C THR A 49 -2.34 4.28 -3.90
N ARG A 50 -1.93 3.53 -4.93
CA ARG A 50 -1.16 2.28 -4.75
C ARG A 50 0.16 2.51 -4.00
N THR A 51 0.89 3.58 -4.34
CA THR A 51 2.15 3.91 -3.66
C THR A 51 1.92 4.32 -2.21
N ALA A 52 0.82 5.03 -1.91
CA ALA A 52 0.46 5.46 -0.56
C ALA A 52 0.10 4.27 0.33
N TRP A 53 -0.71 3.34 -0.17
CA TRP A 53 -1.05 2.09 0.51
C TRP A 53 0.20 1.29 0.86
N ILE A 54 1.10 1.08 -0.10
CA ILE A 54 2.36 0.34 0.15
C ILE A 54 3.24 1.08 1.15
N ARG A 55 3.39 2.40 1.01
CA ARG A 55 4.23 3.19 1.91
C ARG A 55 3.73 3.15 3.35
N ARG A 56 2.42 3.17 3.57
CA ARG A 56 1.84 3.18 4.92
C ARG A 56 1.59 1.79 5.49
N GLY A 57 1.41 0.80 4.63
CA GLY A 57 1.02 -0.56 5.03
C GLY A 57 2.14 -1.57 5.18
N ILE A 58 3.41 -1.21 4.91
CA ILE A 58 4.56 -2.12 5.13
C ILE A 58 5.49 -1.65 6.24
N LYS A 59 6.03 -2.61 6.98
CA LYS A 59 7.00 -2.41 8.06
C LYS A 59 8.35 -3.09 7.81
N GLY A 60 8.42 -4.00 6.85
CA GLY A 60 9.62 -4.78 6.56
C GLY A 60 9.34 -5.93 5.60
N GLY A 61 10.30 -6.84 5.46
CA GLY A 61 10.18 -8.03 4.63
C GLY A 61 11.47 -8.37 3.90
N ASP A 62 11.34 -9.21 2.88
CA ASP A 62 12.41 -9.66 1.99
C ASP A 62 12.79 -8.57 0.97
N PHE A 63 13.29 -7.44 1.48
CA PHE A 63 13.89 -6.36 0.71
C PHE A 63 15.40 -6.36 0.91
N LYS A 64 16.18 -6.09 -0.14
CA LYS A 64 17.65 -6.15 -0.08
C LYS A 64 18.26 -5.19 0.94
N ASP A 65 17.68 -3.99 1.01
CA ASP A 65 18.07 -2.92 1.93
C ASP A 65 16.82 -2.18 2.42
N TYR A 66 16.04 -2.81 3.31
CA TYR A 66 14.89 -2.12 3.89
C TYR A 66 15.35 -0.92 4.71
N LYS A 67 14.89 0.27 4.33
CA LYS A 67 15.15 1.52 5.04
C LYS A 67 13.85 2.29 5.21
N SER A 68 13.67 2.87 6.38
CA SER A 68 12.57 3.79 6.66
C SER A 68 13.07 5.22 6.82
N ASN A 69 12.19 6.19 6.58
CA ASN A 69 12.41 7.59 6.93
C ASN A 69 12.15 7.84 8.42
N LEU A 70 12.31 9.09 8.88
CA LEU A 70 12.08 9.50 10.28
C LEU A 70 10.64 9.26 10.75
N GLU A 71 9.69 9.15 9.83
CA GLU A 71 8.27 8.88 10.09
C GLU A 71 7.95 7.38 10.13
N GLY A 72 8.96 6.52 9.92
CA GLY A 72 8.79 5.06 9.93
C GLY A 72 8.27 4.47 8.61
N TYR A 73 8.21 5.26 7.53
CA TYR A 73 7.77 4.80 6.21
C TYR A 73 8.95 4.31 5.35
N PRO A 74 8.78 3.25 4.54
CA PRO A 74 9.81 2.79 3.62
C PRO A 74 10.21 3.89 2.64
N VAL A 75 11.51 4.04 2.43
CA VAL A 75 12.04 4.97 1.42
C VAL A 75 11.75 4.46 0.00
N ASP A 76 11.81 5.36 -0.99
CA ASP A 76 11.52 5.05 -2.40
C ASP A 76 12.28 3.84 -2.95
N SER A 77 13.53 3.64 -2.53
CA SER A 77 14.34 2.51 -3.02
C SER A 77 13.77 1.15 -2.61
N VAL A 78 12.98 1.07 -1.53
CA VAL A 78 12.29 -0.16 -1.11
C VAL A 78 11.13 -0.45 -2.07
N ILE A 79 10.28 0.56 -2.32
CA ILE A 79 9.11 0.43 -3.20
C ILE A 79 9.54 0.18 -4.66
N LYS A 80 10.68 0.73 -5.08
CA LYS A 80 11.25 0.53 -6.42
C LYS A 80 11.81 -0.88 -6.65
N GLN A 81 12.07 -1.66 -5.61
CA GLN A 81 12.48 -3.07 -5.74
C GLN A 81 11.32 -4.01 -6.09
N MET A 82 10.10 -3.50 -6.11
CA MET A 82 8.90 -4.29 -6.41
C MET A 82 8.47 -4.14 -7.87
N THR A 83 8.04 -5.24 -8.48
CA THR A 83 7.37 -5.23 -9.78
C THR A 83 5.96 -4.62 -9.67
N GLU A 84 5.33 -4.28 -10.79
CA GLU A 84 3.94 -3.79 -10.75
C GLU A 84 2.96 -4.83 -10.24
N ASP A 85 3.14 -6.11 -10.61
CA ASP A 85 2.34 -7.22 -10.10
C ASP A 85 2.47 -7.37 -8.58
N GLU A 86 3.70 -7.33 -8.04
CA GLU A 86 3.94 -7.39 -6.60
C GLU A 86 3.27 -6.21 -5.88
N LYS A 87 3.30 -5.01 -6.47
CA LYS A 87 2.64 -3.83 -5.90
C LYS A 87 1.13 -3.97 -5.88
N ASN A 88 0.53 -4.46 -6.96
CA ASN A 88 -0.91 -4.65 -7.06
C ASN A 88 -1.39 -5.71 -6.06
N GLU A 89 -0.69 -6.85 -6.00
CA GLU A 89 -0.98 -7.93 -5.04
C GLU A 89 -0.86 -7.44 -3.59
N LEU A 90 0.24 -6.74 -3.28
CA LEU A 90 0.49 -6.26 -1.92
C LEU A 90 -0.56 -5.23 -1.47
N VAL A 91 -1.01 -4.34 -2.35
CA VAL A 91 -2.07 -3.37 -1.98
C VAL A 91 -3.35 -4.09 -1.55
N THR A 92 -3.78 -5.11 -2.30
CA THR A 92 -4.96 -5.89 -1.93
C THR A 92 -4.78 -6.51 -0.54
N MET A 93 -3.63 -7.14 -0.28
CA MET A 93 -3.35 -7.75 1.02
C MET A 93 -3.30 -6.73 2.17
N ILE A 94 -2.75 -5.53 1.93
CA ILE A 94 -2.74 -4.43 2.90
C ILE A 94 -4.17 -4.01 3.21
N GLN A 95 -4.99 -3.77 2.19
CA GLN A 95 -6.39 -3.34 2.35
C GLN A 95 -7.22 -4.38 3.12
N GLU A 96 -7.07 -5.66 2.78
CA GLU A 96 -7.72 -6.76 3.52
C GLU A 96 -7.23 -6.82 4.97
N HIS A 97 -5.94 -6.59 5.22
CA HIS A 97 -5.41 -6.56 6.57
C HIS A 97 -6.01 -5.43 7.42
N GLN A 98 -6.25 -4.24 6.83
CA GLN A 98 -6.87 -3.13 7.56
C GLN A 98 -8.36 -3.34 7.81
N ARG A 99 -9.10 -3.95 6.86
CA ARG A 99 -10.53 -4.28 7.03
C ARG A 99 -10.81 -5.28 8.15
N LEU A 100 -9.85 -6.15 8.47
CA LEU A 100 -9.99 -7.13 9.55
C LEU A 100 -9.77 -6.52 10.95
N GLY A 101 -9.39 -5.24 11.03
CA GLY A 101 -9.27 -4.46 12.27
C GLY A 101 -10.45 -3.54 12.56
N GLU A 102 -11.45 -3.48 11.68
CA GLU A 102 -12.75 -2.83 11.90
C GLU A 102 -13.73 -3.71 12.68
#